data_AF-A0AAU8LQP0-F1
#
_entry.id   AF-A0AAU8LQP0-F1
#
_cell.length_a   1.000
_cell.length_b   1.000
_cell.length_c   1.000
_cell.angle_alpha   90.00
_cell.angle_beta   90.00
_cell.angle_gamma   90.00
#
_symmetry.space_group_name_H-M   'P 1'
#
loop_
_entity.id
_entity.type
_entity.pdbx_description
1 polymer ?
#
loop_
_entity_poly.entity_id
_entity_poly.type
_entity_poly.pdbx_seq_one_letter_code
_entity_poly.pdbx_strand_id
1 'polypeptide(L)'
;MEMTVKCKFEYEVSGKIESGETVSRSGETELVRSMDIEDDVEPEMLYSEAVQAALQDFWYFELSKNGQSYTFPDDLTVSIRNLTDLTDYGDE
;
A
#
# COMPACT_ATOMS: atom_id res chain seq x y z
N MET A 1 14.61 -20.87 -0.44
CA MET A 1 15.72 -19.91 -0.63
C MET A 1 15.17 -18.57 -0.15
N GLU A 2 15.98 -17.75 0.51
CA GLU A 2 15.52 -16.39 0.84
C GLU A 2 15.57 -15.56 -0.45
N MET A 3 14.46 -14.92 -0.80
CA MET A 3 14.40 -13.99 -1.94
C MET A 3 13.87 -12.67 -1.45
N THR A 4 14.55 -11.61 -1.86
CA THR A 4 14.13 -10.25 -1.59
C THR A 4 13.42 -9.71 -2.81
N VAL A 5 12.11 -9.46 -2.66
CA VAL A 5 11.29 -8.79 -3.67
C VAL A 5 11.26 -7.32 -3.34
N LYS A 6 11.67 -6.51 -4.31
CA LYS A 6 11.54 -5.07 -4.26
C LYS A 6 10.56 -4.65 -5.34
N CYS A 7 9.45 -4.01 -4.95
CA CYS A 7 8.46 -3.51 -5.87
C CYS A 7 8.14 -2.03 -5.66
N LYS A 8 7.83 -1.35 -6.76
CA LYS A 8 7.44 0.05 -6.78
C LYS A 8 6.06 0.17 -7.39
N PHE A 9 5.20 0.97 -6.79
CA PHE A 9 3.84 1.15 -7.29
C PHE A 9 3.31 2.54 -7.00
N GLU A 10 2.40 2.95 -7.87
CA GLU A 10 1.59 4.14 -7.67
C GLU A 10 0.26 3.72 -7.07
N TYR A 11 -0.25 4.50 -6.12
CA TYR A 11 -1.53 4.24 -5.49
C TYR A 11 -2.39 5.50 -5.49
N GLU A 12 -3.70 5.28 -5.48
CA GLU A 12 -4.71 6.29 -5.21
C GLU A 12 -5.67 5.71 -4.17
N VAL A 13 -5.76 6.38 -3.03
CA VAL A 13 -6.72 6.07 -1.97
C VAL A 13 -7.77 7.18 -1.96
N SER A 14 -9.03 6.78 -2.03
CA SER A 14 -10.16 7.69 -1.88
C SER A 14 -11.13 7.16 -0.83
N GLY A 15 -11.63 8.05 0.01
CA GLY A 15 -12.58 7.71 1.06
C GLY A 15 -13.44 8.89 1.47
N LYS A 16 -14.51 8.59 2.19
CA LYS A 16 -15.38 9.60 2.81
C LYS A 16 -15.02 9.70 4.30
N ILE A 17 -14.74 10.91 4.77
CA ILE A 17 -14.44 11.16 6.18
C ILE A 17 -15.72 11.48 6.96
N GLU A 18 -15.67 11.50 8.31
CA GLU A 18 -16.86 11.69 9.15
C GLU A 18 -17.63 13.00 8.88
N SER A 19 -16.94 14.04 8.39
CA SER A 19 -17.52 15.30 7.89
C SER A 19 -18.50 15.09 6.71
N GLY A 20 -18.39 13.96 6.02
CA GLY A 20 -19.12 13.64 4.80
C GLY A 20 -18.42 14.11 3.52
N GLU A 21 -17.24 14.72 3.65
CA GLU A 21 -16.39 15.14 2.54
C GLU A 21 -15.66 13.94 1.92
N THR A 22 -15.55 13.94 0.60
CA THR A 22 -14.73 12.98 -0.13
C THR A 22 -13.32 13.53 -0.22
N VAL A 23 -12.36 12.74 0.26
CA VAL A 23 -10.94 13.04 0.15
C VAL A 23 -10.27 11.95 -0.68
N SER A 24 -9.27 12.36 -1.43
CA SER A 24 -8.42 11.44 -2.19
C SER A 24 -6.97 11.86 -2.07
N ARG A 25 -6.10 10.85 -2.07
CA ARG A 25 -4.66 11.03 -2.06
C ARG A 25 -4.03 9.99 -2.96
N SER A 26 -3.13 10.45 -3.82
CA SER A 26 -2.29 9.58 -4.61
C SER A 26 -0.84 9.78 -4.23
N GLY A 27 -0.06 8.72 -4.43
CA GLY A 27 1.36 8.69 -4.13
C GLY A 27 2.06 7.56 -4.84
N GLU A 28 3.37 7.57 -4.73
CA GLU A 28 4.23 6.48 -5.17
C GLU A 28 4.97 5.95 -3.95
N THR A 29 5.06 4.63 -3.84
CA THR A 29 5.82 3.99 -2.77
C THR A 29 6.60 2.79 -3.28
N GLU A 30 7.56 2.37 -2.46
CA GLU A 30 8.46 1.26 -2.72
C GLU A 30 8.38 0.30 -1.53
N LEU A 31 8.13 -0.97 -1.80
CA LEU A 31 8.08 -2.04 -0.82
C LEU A 31 9.23 -3.00 -1.07
N VAL A 32 10.09 -3.16 -0.06
CA VAL A 32 11.20 -4.11 -0.07
C VAL A 32 10.89 -5.17 0.97
N ARG A 33 10.76 -6.42 0.54
CA ARG A 33 10.46 -7.54 1.44
C ARG A 33 11.35 -8.74 1.13
N SER A 34 12.08 -9.16 2.14
CA SER A 34 12.75 -10.46 2.18
C SER A 34 11.74 -11.48 2.69
N MET A 35 11.55 -12.55 1.94
CA MET A 35 10.70 -13.66 2.35
C MET A 35 11.38 -14.98 2.02
N ASP A 36 11.22 -15.96 2.91
CA ASP A 36 11.51 -17.34 2.62
C ASP A 36 10.48 -17.84 1.62
N ILE A 37 10.90 -18.01 0.37
CA ILE A 37 10.01 -18.44 -0.69
C ILE A 37 10.09 -19.95 -0.83
N GLU A 38 8.93 -20.61 -0.71
CA GLU A 38 8.69 -21.97 -1.20
C GLU A 38 8.03 -21.85 -2.59
N ASP A 39 8.81 -21.71 -3.67
CA ASP A 39 8.44 -21.64 -5.12
C ASP A 39 7.26 -20.73 -5.58
N ASP A 40 6.40 -20.23 -4.69
CA ASP A 40 5.08 -19.67 -5.01
C ASP A 40 4.75 -18.52 -4.03
N VAL A 41 5.43 -17.37 -4.17
CA VAL A 41 4.93 -16.13 -3.54
C VAL A 41 3.69 -15.69 -4.29
N GLU A 42 2.55 -15.86 -3.66
CA GLU A 42 1.28 -15.44 -4.25
C GLU A 42 1.25 -13.91 -4.41
N PRO A 43 0.95 -13.37 -5.60
CA PRO A 43 0.83 -11.93 -5.83
C PRO A 43 -0.22 -11.26 -4.92
N GLU A 44 -1.13 -12.05 -4.34
CA GLU A 44 -2.10 -11.61 -3.33
C GLU A 44 -1.43 -11.10 -2.03
N MET A 45 -0.29 -11.67 -1.61
CA MET A 45 0.45 -11.18 -0.45
C MET A 45 1.03 -9.79 -0.70
N LEU A 46 1.66 -9.58 -1.85
CA LEU A 46 2.22 -8.28 -2.25
C LEU A 46 1.12 -7.22 -2.41
N TYR A 47 -0.04 -7.62 -2.94
CA TYR A 47 -1.21 -6.76 -3.04
C TYR A 47 -1.70 -6.30 -1.67
N SER A 48 -1.81 -7.22 -0.70
CA SER A 48 -2.26 -6.92 0.67
C SER A 48 -1.35 -5.90 1.36
N GLU A 49 -0.03 -6.03 1.22
CA GLU A 49 0.92 -5.09 1.82
C GLU A 49 0.92 -3.73 1.14
N ALA A 50 0.81 -3.72 -0.19
CA ALA A 50 0.69 -2.47 -0.93
C ALA A 50 -0.56 -1.68 -0.52
N VAL A 51 -1.68 -2.38 -0.28
CA VAL A 51 -2.89 -1.80 0.28
C VAL A 51 -2.65 -1.26 1.69
N GLN A 52 -1.97 -2.00 2.57
CA GLN A 52 -1.66 -1.54 3.92
C GLN A 52 -0.80 -0.27 3.93
N ALA A 53 0.25 -0.21 3.11
CA ALA A 53 1.12 0.96 2.99
C ALA A 53 0.35 2.19 2.47
N ALA A 54 -0.48 2.01 1.45
CA ALA A 54 -1.32 3.07 0.91
C ALA A 54 -2.32 3.61 1.96
N LEU A 55 -2.94 2.72 2.74
CA LEU A 55 -3.83 3.10 3.84
C LEU A 55 -3.12 3.87 4.95
N GLN A 56 -1.91 3.46 5.33
CA GLN A 56 -1.12 4.15 6.36
C GLN A 56 -0.75 5.58 5.92
N ASP A 57 -0.34 5.78 4.67
CA ASP A 57 0.01 7.11 4.15
C ASP A 57 -1.22 8.04 4.06
N PHE A 58 -2.36 7.49 3.61
CA PHE A 58 -3.64 8.20 3.64
C PHE A 58 -4.03 8.62 5.05
N TRP A 59 -3.90 7.73 6.04
CA TRP A 59 -4.20 8.07 7.42
C TRP A 59 -3.26 9.11 8.00
N TYR A 60 -1.97 8.99 7.72
CA TYR A 60 -1.00 9.98 8.15
C TYR A 60 -1.36 11.37 7.63
N PHE A 61 -1.76 11.47 6.36
CA PHE A 61 -2.23 12.73 5.77
C PHE A 61 -3.45 13.30 6.49
N GLU A 62 -4.49 12.49 6.72
CA GLU A 62 -5.72 12.92 7.38
C GLU A 62 -5.48 13.33 8.84
N LEU A 63 -4.73 12.51 9.60
CA LEU A 63 -4.33 12.82 10.98
C LEU A 63 -3.56 14.15 11.03
N SER A 64 -2.66 14.38 10.07
CA SER A 64 -1.86 15.60 9.99
C SER A 64 -2.68 16.83 9.58
N LYS A 65 -3.69 16.66 8.71
CA LYS A 65 -4.53 17.77 8.24
C LYS A 65 -5.56 18.20 9.27
N ASN A 66 -6.16 17.26 9.99
CA ASN A 66 -7.36 17.52 10.76
C ASN A 66 -7.18 17.40 12.28
N GLY A 67 -6.05 16.87 12.77
CA GLY A 67 -5.84 16.67 14.22
C GLY A 67 -6.92 15.82 14.89
N GLN A 68 -7.62 15.01 14.08
CA GLN A 68 -8.81 14.24 14.44
C GLN A 68 -8.47 12.75 14.58
N SER A 69 -9.23 12.04 15.40
CA SER A 69 -9.19 10.58 15.51
C SER A 69 -9.93 9.98 14.33
N TYR A 70 -9.49 8.83 13.80
CA TYR A 70 -10.12 8.21 12.64
C TYR A 70 -10.66 6.81 12.93
N THR A 71 -11.86 6.52 12.40
CA THR A 71 -12.46 5.18 12.35
C THR A 71 -12.38 4.66 10.92
N PHE A 72 -11.74 3.51 10.67
CA PHE A 72 -11.62 2.93 9.31
C PHE A 72 -12.99 2.96 8.61
N PRO A 73 -13.15 3.70 7.50
CA PRO A 73 -14.42 3.80 6.82
C PRO A 73 -14.60 2.57 5.92
N ASP A 74 -15.77 1.95 6.00
CA ASP A 74 -16.17 0.85 5.11
C ASP A 74 -16.14 1.26 3.61
N ASP A 75 -16.17 2.56 3.30
CA ASP A 75 -16.17 3.14 1.95
C ASP A 75 -14.78 3.52 1.40
N LEU A 76 -13.71 2.88 1.89
CA LEU A 76 -12.37 3.08 1.32
C LEU A 76 -12.21 2.33 0.01
N THR A 77 -11.82 3.06 -1.03
CA THR A 77 -11.37 2.47 -2.29
C THR A 77 -9.88 2.72 -2.47
N VAL A 78 -9.12 1.65 -2.66
CA VAL A 78 -7.69 1.70 -2.98
C VAL A 78 -7.49 1.19 -4.39
N SER A 79 -6.86 2.01 -5.23
CA SER A 79 -6.46 1.65 -6.59
C SER A 79 -4.94 1.64 -6.68
N ILE A 80 -4.33 0.47 -6.89
CA ILE A 80 -2.90 0.33 -7.16
C ILE A 80 -2.69 0.25 -8.68
N ARG A 81 -1.73 1.01 -9.19
CA ARG A 81 -1.37 1.07 -10.61
C ARG A 81 0.15 1.02 -10.76
N ASN A 82 0.58 0.67 -11.98
CA ASN A 82 2.00 0.68 -12.36
C ASN A 82 2.90 -0.09 -11.40
N LEU A 83 2.45 -1.24 -10.90
CA LEU A 83 3.28 -2.17 -10.14
C LEU A 83 4.43 -2.62 -11.05
N THR A 84 5.62 -2.12 -10.78
CA THR A 84 6.85 -2.35 -11.54
C THR A 84 7.96 -2.80 -10.62
N ASP A 85 8.98 -3.47 -11.20
CA ASP A 85 10.04 -4.17 -10.49
C ASP A 85 9.48 -5.30 -9.60
N LEU A 86 9.41 -6.52 -10.11
CA LEU A 86 9.41 -7.70 -9.25
C LEU A 86 10.78 -8.32 -9.42
N THR A 87 11.78 -7.63 -8.89
CA THR A 87 13.18 -7.98 -9.14
C THR A 87 13.61 -8.92 -8.03
N ASP A 88 13.85 -10.18 -8.41
CA ASP A 88 14.49 -11.19 -7.57
C ASP A 88 15.90 -10.74 -7.25
N TYR A 89 16.13 -10.33 -6.01
CA TYR A 89 17.47 -10.29 -5.45
C TYR A 89 17.71 -11.66 -4.80
N GLY A 90 17.85 -12.69 -5.63
CA GLY A 90 18.37 -13.98 -5.23
C GLY A 90 19.89 -13.84 -5.04
N ASP A 91 20.36 -14.30 -3.88
CA ASP A 91 21.80 -14.38 -3.54
C ASP A 91 22.59 -15.03 -4.69
N GLU A 92 23.51 -14.29 -5.31
CA GLU A 92 24.64 -14.87 -6.07
C GLU A 92 25.66 -15.51 -5.11
#